data_AF-A0A372J3T0-F1
#
_entry.id   AF-A0A372J3T0-F1
#
_cell.length_a   1.000
_cell.length_b   1.000
_cell.length_c   1.000
_cell.angle_alpha   90.00
_cell.angle_beta   90.00
_cell.angle_gamma   90.00
#
_symmetry.space_group_name_H-M   'P 1'
#
loop_
_entity.id
_entity.type
_entity.pdbx_description
1 polymer ?
#
loop_
_entity_poly.entity_id
_entity_poly.type
_entity_poly.pdbx_seq_one_letter_code
_entity_poly.pdbx_strand_id
1 'polypeptide(L)' 'MLSGTPRTFIGSTTFTVTGMTCAHCQRAVTAEIAAVDGVDTVTVDLPSGTVTVTADRPVDRADIAAAVDEAGYALVP' A
#
# COMPACT_ATOMS: atom_id res chain seq x y z
N MET A 1 22.11 -8.29 -4.47
CA MET A 1 22.02 -6.83 -4.63
C MET A 1 20.58 -6.36 -4.52
N LEU A 2 19.93 -6.49 -3.36
CA LEU A 2 18.78 -5.67 -2.93
C LEU A 2 18.72 -5.73 -1.38
N SER A 3 19.82 -5.37 -0.72
CA SER A 3 19.99 -5.42 0.75
C SER A 3 19.57 -4.13 1.45
N GLY A 4 18.60 -3.39 0.91
CA GLY A 4 18.38 -1.99 1.29
C GLY A 4 16.97 -1.60 1.71
N THR A 5 15.93 -2.37 1.37
CA THR A 5 14.57 -1.94 1.71
C THR A 5 14.22 -2.44 3.11
N PRO A 6 14.07 -1.55 4.10
CA PRO A 6 13.65 -1.96 5.42
C PRO A 6 12.28 -2.65 5.30
N ARG A 7 12.16 -3.82 5.92
CA ARG A 7 10.90 -4.61 5.92
C ARG A 7 9.76 -3.81 6.56
N THR A 8 10.12 -3.01 7.55
CA THR A 8 9.21 -2.17 8.30
C THR A 8 9.51 -0.70 8.00
N PHE A 9 8.48 0.12 7.89
CA PHE A 9 8.62 1.56 7.66
C PHE A 9 7.82 2.38 8.66
N ILE A 10 8.28 3.61 8.89
CA ILE A 10 7.57 4.69 9.58
C ILE A 10 7.70 5.91 8.67
N GLY A 11 6.63 6.70 8.52
CA GLY A 11 6.53 7.77 7.55
C GLY A 11 5.97 7.30 6.21
N SER A 12 6.21 8.08 5.14
CA SER A 12 5.62 7.87 3.82
C SER A 12 6.41 6.86 2.98
N THR A 13 5.73 5.82 2.49
CA THR A 13 6.26 4.86 1.49
C THR A 13 5.29 4.72 0.33
N THR A 14 5.81 4.75 -0.90
CA THR A 14 5.02 4.54 -2.10
C THR A 14 5.19 3.12 -2.63
N PHE A 15 4.07 2.51 -3.02
CA PHE A 15 3.95 1.19 -3.59
C PHE A 15 3.28 1.29 -4.95
N THR A 16 3.62 0.39 -5.87
CA THR A 16 2.95 0.30 -7.18
C THR A 16 1.94 -0.84 -7.13
N VAL A 17 0.69 -0.56 -7.49
CA VAL A 17 -0.40 -1.54 -7.52
C VAL A 17 -0.88 -1.67 -8.96
N THR A 18 -0.93 -2.89 -9.47
CA THR A 18 -1.43 -3.15 -10.82
C THR A 18 -2.89 -3.59 -10.80
N GLY A 19 -3.63 -3.28 -11.87
CA GLY A 19 -5.02 -3.74 -12.05
C GLY A 19 -6.10 -2.78 -11.54
N MET A 20 -5.75 -1.70 -10.81
CA MET A 20 -6.72 -0.67 -10.45
C MET A 20 -7.11 0.17 -11.68
N THR A 21 -8.32 -0.03 -12.19
CA THR A 21 -8.83 0.68 -13.37
C THR A 21 -10.01 1.60 -13.07
N CYS A 22 -10.48 1.64 -11.83
CA CYS A 22 -11.73 2.29 -11.46
C CYS A 22 -11.67 2.96 -10.07
N ALA A 23 -12.47 4.01 -9.86
CA ALA A 23 -12.54 4.70 -8.56
C ALA A 23 -13.05 3.80 -7.42
N HIS A 24 -13.83 2.77 -7.74
CA HIS A 24 -14.28 1.78 -6.76
C HIS A 24 -13.14 0.85 -6.32
N CYS A 25 -12.32 0.43 -7.28
CA CYS A 25 -11.11 -0.38 -7.12
C CYS A 25 -10.13 0.31 -6.16
N GLN A 26 -9.90 1.61 -6.39
CA GLN A 26 -9.09 2.46 -5.51
C GLN A 26 -9.63 2.47 -4.08
N ARG A 27 -10.94 2.64 -3.90
CA ARG A 27 -11.54 2.74 -2.56
C ARG A 27 -11.41 1.43 -1.78
N ALA A 28 -11.58 0.29 -2.44
CA ALA A 28 -11.36 -1.02 -1.83
C ALA A 28 -9.92 -1.15 -1.32
N VAL A 29 -8.93 -0.93 -2.18
CA VAL A 29 -7.51 -0.99 -1.81
C VAL A 29 -7.16 -0.01 -0.68
N THR A 30 -7.70 1.21 -0.75
CA THR A 30 -7.46 2.24 0.28
C THR A 30 -8.03 1.80 1.63
N ALA A 31 -9.23 1.20 1.65
CA ALA A 31 -9.88 0.76 2.87
C ALA A 31 -9.11 -0.38 3.55
N GLU A 32 -8.68 -1.39 2.78
CA GLU A 32 -7.90 -2.50 3.34
C GLU A 32 -6.55 -2.04 3.89
N ILE A 33 -5.83 -1.18 3.16
CA ILE A 33 -4.54 -0.65 3.64
C ILE A 33 -4.72 0.24 4.88
N ALA A 34 -5.78 1.06 4.92
CA ALA A 34 -6.06 1.92 6.08
C ALA A 34 -6.47 1.13 7.33
N ALA A 35 -6.88 -0.14 7.19
CA ALA A 35 -7.16 -1.02 8.30
C ALA A 35 -5.88 -1.64 8.91
N VAL A 36 -4.72 -1.52 8.25
CA VAL A 36 -3.45 -2.02 8.77
C VAL A 36 -3.00 -1.18 9.98
N ASP A 37 -2.69 -1.87 11.07
CA ASP A 37 -2.30 -1.25 12.32
C ASP A 37 -1.01 -0.42 12.17
N GLY A 38 -1.11 0.90 12.39
CA GLY A 38 0.02 1.83 12.29
C GLY A 38 0.05 2.61 11.00
N VAL A 39 -0.89 2.36 10.08
CA VAL A 39 -1.16 3.24 8.96
C VAL A 39 -1.98 4.43 9.45
N ASP A 40 -1.53 5.63 9.09
CA ASP A 40 -2.20 6.89 9.39
C ASP A 40 -2.98 7.40 8.17
N THR A 41 -2.32 7.46 7.01
CA THR A 41 -2.89 8.01 5.78
C THR A 41 -2.57 7.14 4.57
N VAL A 42 -3.54 6.95 3.68
CA VAL A 42 -3.38 6.25 2.39
C VAL A 42 -3.84 7.15 1.25
N THR A 43 -2.97 7.36 0.27
CA THR A 43 -3.26 8.14 -0.94
C THR A 43 -3.03 7.29 -2.17
N VAL A 44 -4.00 7.22 -3.07
CA VAL A 44 -3.90 6.45 -4.31
C VAL A 44 -3.93 7.39 -5.50
N ASP A 45 -2.97 7.21 -6.40
CA ASP A 45 -2.91 7.90 -7.69
C ASP A 45 -3.19 6.89 -8.82
N LEU A 46 -4.46 6.81 -9.23
CA LEU A 46 -4.93 5.90 -10.29
C LEU A 46 -4.20 6.09 -11.63
N PRO A 47 -3.97 7.32 -12.13
CA PRO A 47 -3.20 7.56 -13.35
C PRO A 47 -1.79 6.94 -13.34
N SER A 48 -1.08 6.97 -12.22
CA SER A 48 0.25 6.37 -12.10
C SER A 48 0.24 4.93 -11.60
N GLY A 49 -0.89 4.43 -11.10
CA GLY A 49 -1.00 3.11 -10.49
C GLY A 49 -0.22 3.01 -9.17
N THR A 50 -0.07 4.11 -8.44
CA THR A 50 0.70 4.14 -7.19
C THR A 50 -0.17 4.38 -5.96
N VAL A 51 0.27 3.83 -4.84
CA VAL A 51 -0.34 3.97 -3.53
C VAL A 51 0.73 4.43 -2.55
N THR A 52 0.53 5.60 -1.96
CA THR A 52 1.39 6.14 -0.92
C THR A 52 0.75 5.91 0.44
N VAL A 53 1.48 5.24 1.31
CA VAL A 53 1.07 4.89 2.68
C VAL A 53 1.97 5.64 3.65
N THR A 54 1.35 6.42 4.53
CA THR A 54 2.03 7.08 5.64
C THR A 54 1.74 6.32 6.92
N ALA A 55 2.79 5.87 7.60
CA ALA A 55 2.68 5.15 8.86
C ALA A 55 3.18 6.01 10.04
N ASP A 56 2.45 6.02 11.15
CA ASP A 56 2.83 6.69 12.40
C ASP A 56 3.58 5.75 13.35
N ARG A 57 3.39 4.44 13.15
CA ARG A 57 4.02 3.33 13.88
C ARG A 57 4.75 2.41 12.89
N PRO A 58 5.62 1.50 13.36
CA PRO A 58 6.29 0.55 12.48
C PRO A 58 5.27 -0.37 11.79
N VAL A 59 5.20 -0.32 10.46
CA VAL A 59 4.33 -1.17 9.63
C VAL A 59 5.18 -2.04 8.71
N ASP A 60 4.89 -3.35 8.61
CA ASP A 60 5.58 -4.23 7.67
C ASP A 60 5.02 -4.08 6.26
N ARG A 61 5.91 -4.04 5.26
CA ARG A 61 5.53 -4.03 3.85
C ARG A 61 4.75 -5.30 3.47
N ALA A 62 4.96 -6.41 4.18
CA ALA A 62 4.18 -7.64 4.01
C ALA A 62 2.71 -7.47 4.41
N ASP A 63 2.42 -6.68 5.45
CA ASP A 63 1.05 -6.40 5.89
C ASP A 63 0.31 -5.56 4.84
N ILE A 64 1.00 -4.57 4.26
CA ILE A 64 0.48 -3.79 3.13
C ILE A 64 0.23 -4.69 1.91
N ALA A 65 1.15 -5.62 1.62
CA ALA A 65 0.99 -6.55 0.51
C ALA A 65 -0.23 -7.47 0.72
N ALA A 66 -0.43 -7.98 1.93
CA ALA A 66 -1.57 -8.81 2.29
C ALA A 66 -2.90 -8.04 2.16
N ALA A 67 -2.97 -6.80 2.65
CA ALA A 67 -4.16 -5.95 2.50
C ALA A 67 -4.53 -5.70 1.03
N VAL A 68 -3.51 -5.51 0.17
CA VAL A 68 -3.72 -5.34 -1.27
C VAL A 68 -4.18 -6.65 -1.94
N ASP A 69 -3.65 -7.79 -1.50
CA ASP A 69 -4.06 -9.13 -1.96
C ASP A 69 -5.51 -9.46 -1.57
N GLU A 70 -5.91 -9.12 -0.34
CA GLU A 70 -7.29 -9.25 0.14
C GLU A 70 -8.27 -8.37 -0.66
N ALA A 71 -7.82 -7.19 -1.10
CA ALA A 71 -8.57 -6.34 -2.03
C ALA A 71 -8.64 -6.90 -3.47
N GLY A 72 -7.94 -8.00 -3.77
CA GLY A 72 -7.89 -8.64 -5.08
C GLY A 72 -6.86 -8.07 -6.05
N TYR A 73 -5.81 -7.42 -5.53
CA TYR A 73 -4.74 -6.79 -6.31
C TYR A 73 -3.36 -7.27 -5.86
N ALA A 74 -2.32 -6.90 -6.60
CA ALA A 74 -0.94 -7.25 -6.24
C ALA A 74 -0.02 -6.03 -6.27
N LEU A 75 0.88 -5.98 -5.28
CA LEU A 75 2.01 -5.06 -5.27
C LEU A 75 3.06 -5.48 -6.30
N VAL A 76 3.58 -4.50 -7.04
CA VAL A 76 4.75 -4.71 -7.89
C VAL A 76 6.02 -4.49 -7.04
N PRO A 77 7.01 -5.41 -7.11
CA PRO A 77 8.25 -5.31 -6.34
C PRO A 77 9.12 -4.11 -6.68
#